data_AF-A0A7J7DWL0-F1
#
_entry.id   AF-A0A7J7DWL0-F1
#
_cell.length_a   1.000
_cell.length_b   1.000
_cell.length_c   1.000
_cell.angle_alpha   90.00
_cell.angle_beta   90.00
_cell.angle_gamma   90.00
#
_symmetry.space_group_name_H-M   'P 1'
#
loop_
_entity.id
_entity.type
_entity.pdbx_description
1 polymer ?
#
loop_
_entity_poly.entity_id
_entity_poly.type
_entity_poly.pdbx_seq_one_letter_code
_entity_poly.pdbx_strand_id
1 'polypeptide(L)'
;MGGWVTTNRIIRKRIHVRVEHVQPSRCTEEFKLRKQKNDPLKAEAKARGEVISTKRQPEGPKPGFMVEGAMLETVTPIPYDVVNDLKGGY
;
A
#
# COMPACT_ATOMS: atom_id res chain seq x y z
N MET A 1 -12.38 3.00 -36.77
CA MET A 1 -12.84 3.61 -35.51
C MET A 1 -13.97 2.73 -34.98
N GLY A 2 -13.91 2.27 -33.74
CA GLY A 2 -15.04 1.65 -33.07
C GLY A 2 -15.20 0.14 -33.26
N GLY A 3 -14.98 -0.60 -32.18
CA GLY A 3 -15.41 -1.97 -32.04
C GLY A 3 -14.82 -2.53 -30.76
N TRP A 4 -15.62 -3.29 -30.02
CA TRP A 4 -15.21 -4.09 -28.84
C TRP A 4 -15.41 -3.46 -27.47
N VAL A 5 -16.62 -2.96 -27.22
CA VAL A 5 -17.28 -3.15 -25.93
C VAL A 5 -18.34 -4.24 -26.13
N THR A 6 -18.08 -5.47 -25.65
CA THR A 6 -19.19 -6.41 -25.37
C THR A 6 -19.78 -5.97 -24.05
N THR A 7 -20.90 -5.25 -24.12
CA THR A 7 -21.52 -4.47 -23.05
C THR A 7 -21.73 -5.25 -21.74
N ASN A 8 -21.80 -6.59 -21.76
CA ASN A 8 -22.04 -7.42 -20.57
C ASN A 8 -20.97 -8.50 -20.26
N ARG A 9 -19.88 -8.66 -21.05
CA ARG A 9 -18.85 -9.68 -20.75
C ARG A 9 -17.44 -9.34 -21.25
N ILE A 10 -16.44 -9.68 -20.44
CA ILE A 10 -15.03 -9.54 -20.77
C ILE A 10 -14.56 -10.75 -21.58
N ILE A 11 -14.18 -10.54 -22.84
CA ILE A 11 -13.64 -11.57 -23.73
C ILE A 11 -12.12 -11.40 -23.80
N ARG A 12 -11.36 -12.47 -23.50
CA ARG A 12 -9.90 -12.46 -23.66
C ARG A 12 -9.52 -12.29 -25.12
N LYS A 13 -8.75 -11.26 -25.43
CA LYS A 13 -8.17 -11.02 -26.76
C LYS A 13 -6.73 -11.51 -26.77
N ARG A 14 -6.32 -12.13 -27.87
CA ARG A 14 -4.91 -12.46 -28.14
C ARG A 14 -4.35 -11.37 -29.05
N ILE A 15 -3.20 -10.82 -28.70
CA ILE A 15 -2.54 -9.74 -29.44
C ILE A 15 -1.16 -10.22 -29.86
N HIS A 16 -0.81 -10.05 -31.13
CA HIS A 16 0.52 -10.36 -31.65
C HIS A 16 1.40 -9.12 -31.51
N VAL A 17 2.44 -9.21 -30.69
CA VAL A 17 3.34 -8.09 -30.39
C VAL A 17 4.78 -8.62 -30.40
N ARG A 18 5.72 -7.81 -30.87
CA ARG A 18 7.15 -8.15 -30.84
C ARG A 18 7.74 -7.94 -29.43
N VAL A 19 8.86 -8.61 -29.13
CA VAL A 19 9.45 -8.63 -27.78
C VAL A 19 9.93 -7.27 -27.30
N GLU A 20 10.29 -6.36 -28.20
CA GLU A 20 10.77 -5.00 -27.88
C GLU A 20 9.70 -4.14 -27.17
N HIS A 21 8.42 -4.47 -27.38
CA HIS A 21 7.30 -3.78 -26.74
C HIS A 21 6.74 -4.55 -25.53
N VAL A 22 7.37 -5.66 -25.15
CA VAL A 22 6.91 -6.50 -24.04
C VAL A 22 7.92 -6.40 -22.89
N GLN A 23 7.42 -5.99 -21.73
CA GLN A 23 8.21 -5.96 -20.49
C GLN A 23 7.69 -7.03 -19.52
N PRO A 24 8.59 -7.78 -18.83
CA PRO A 24 8.17 -8.73 -17.82
C PRO A 24 7.53 -8.01 -16.62
N SER A 25 6.50 -8.62 -16.03
CA SER A 25 5.78 -8.03 -14.90
C SER A 25 6.44 -8.37 -13.56
N ARG A 26 6.88 -7.33 -12.84
CA ARG A 26 7.50 -7.47 -11.50
C ARG A 26 6.55 -8.01 -10.43
N CYS A 27 5.25 -7.81 -10.58
CA CYS A 27 4.25 -8.35 -9.64
C CYS A 27 4.25 -9.89 -9.61
N THR A 28 4.47 -10.53 -10.76
CA THR A 28 4.57 -11.99 -10.86
C THR A 28 5.85 -12.51 -10.19
N GLU A 29 6.94 -11.76 -10.33
CA GLU A 29 8.23 -12.08 -9.71
C GLU A 29 8.14 -12.01 -8.19
N GLU A 30 7.61 -10.93 -7.64
CA GLU A 30 7.40 -10.77 -6.19
C GLU A 30 6.52 -11.90 -5.62
N PHE A 31 5.45 -12.26 -6.33
CA PHE A 31 4.59 -13.37 -5.92
C PHE A 31 5.34 -14.72 -5.88
N LYS A 32 6.15 -15.01 -6.90
CA LYS A 32 6.97 -16.23 -6.97
C LYS A 32 7.99 -16.27 -5.82
N LEU A 33 8.70 -15.17 -5.57
CA LEU A 33 9.66 -15.05 -4.48
C LEU A 33 8.99 -15.29 -3.13
N ARG A 34 7.78 -14.75 -2.91
CA ARG A 34 7.02 -14.99 -1.69
C ARG A 34 6.61 -16.46 -1.52
N LYS A 35 6.19 -17.13 -2.60
CA LYS A 35 5.89 -18.56 -2.55
C LYS A 35 7.12 -19.37 -2.16
N GLN A 36 8.26 -19.10 -2.79
CA GLN A 36 9.53 -19.75 -2.49
C GLN A 36 9.99 -19.51 -1.04
N LYS A 37 9.72 -18.34 -0.46
CA LYS A 37 10.00 -18.07 0.96
C LYS A 37 9.05 -18.80 1.91
N ASN A 38 7.81 -19.03 1.52
CA ASN A 38 6.81 -19.70 2.37
C ASN A 38 7.00 -21.22 2.45
N ASP A 39 7.48 -21.84 1.37
CA ASP A 39 7.70 -23.29 1.30
C ASP A 39 8.71 -23.82 2.35
N PRO A 40 9.90 -23.21 2.55
CA PRO A 40 10.83 -23.63 3.60
C PRO A 40 10.26 -23.37 5.00
N LEU A 41 9.59 -22.23 5.24
CA LEU A 41 8.95 -21.94 6.52
C LEU A 41 7.93 -23.02 6.92
N LYS A 42 7.15 -23.51 5.95
CA LYS A 42 6.20 -24.61 6.19
C LYS A 42 6.90 -25.93 6.47
N ALA A 43 8.00 -26.21 5.77
CA ALA A 43 8.78 -27.43 6.00
C ALA A 43 9.42 -27.43 7.40
N GLU A 44 10.01 -26.29 7.81
CA GLU A 44 10.58 -26.10 9.14
C GLU A 44 9.52 -26.20 10.24
N ALA A 45 8.37 -25.55 10.07
CA ALA A 45 7.28 -25.62 11.03
C ALA A 45 6.74 -27.06 11.17
N LYS A 46 6.62 -27.79 10.06
CA LYS A 46 6.23 -29.20 10.07
C LYS A 46 7.27 -30.06 10.81
N ALA A 47 8.56 -29.77 10.65
CA ALA A 47 9.63 -30.45 11.37
C ALA A 47 9.60 -30.14 12.89
N ARG A 48 9.26 -28.90 13.27
CA ARG A 48 9.07 -28.49 14.67
C ARG A 48 7.74 -28.97 15.28
N GLY A 49 6.79 -29.44 14.47
CA GLY A 49 5.44 -29.78 14.92
C GLY A 49 4.55 -28.57 15.22
N GLU A 50 4.96 -27.37 14.79
CA GLU A 50 4.23 -26.12 15.04
C GLU A 50 3.34 -25.76 13.86
N VAL A 51 2.16 -25.19 14.15
CA VAL A 51 1.25 -24.67 13.11
C VAL A 51 1.55 -23.20 12.88
N ILE A 52 2.18 -22.86 11.75
CA ILE A 52 2.44 -21.48 11.35
C ILE A 52 1.42 -20.95 10.35
N SER A 53 1.11 -19.65 10.44
CA SER A 53 0.33 -18.94 9.42
C SER A 53 1.27 -18.15 8.51
N THR A 54 1.40 -18.55 7.24
CA THR A 54 2.17 -17.80 6.22
C THR A 54 1.31 -16.76 5.46
N LYS A 55 0.14 -16.40 6.00
CA LYS A 55 -0.74 -15.38 5.41
C LYS A 55 -0.21 -13.99 5.72
N ARG A 56 -0.31 -13.07 4.76
CA ARG A 56 0.01 -11.65 4.99
C ARG A 56 -0.99 -11.07 5.99
N GLN A 57 -0.49 -10.32 6.96
CA GLN A 57 -1.32 -9.57 7.90
C GLN A 57 -1.37 -8.10 7.48
N PRO A 58 -2.52 -7.42 7.65
CA PRO A 58 -2.58 -5.97 7.54
C PRO A 58 -1.73 -5.32 8.63
N GLU A 59 -1.43 -4.03 8.45
CA GLU A 59 -0.76 -3.25 9.50
C GLU A 59 -1.64 -3.20 10.75
N GLY A 60 -1.06 -3.58 11.89
CA GLY A 60 -1.73 -3.54 13.19
C GLY A 60 -1.73 -2.13 13.79
N PRO A 61 -2.44 -1.93 14.92
CA PRO A 61 -2.35 -0.68 15.65
C PRO A 61 -0.90 -0.42 16.08
N LYS A 62 -0.46 0.84 15.98
CA LYS A 62 0.87 1.23 16.45
C LYS A 62 0.98 0.93 17.95
N PRO A 63 2.07 0.29 18.41
CA PRO A 63 2.29 0.10 19.84
C PRO A 63 2.51 1.47 20.52
N GLY A 64 2.24 1.54 21.82
CA GLY A 64 2.57 2.72 22.62
C GLY A 64 4.07 3.01 22.56
N PHE A 65 4.44 4.28 22.46
CA PHE A 65 5.84 4.72 22.50
C PHE A 65 5.99 5.87 23.48
N MET A 66 7.15 5.93 24.15
CA MET A 66 7.53 7.07 24.99
C MET A 66 8.36 8.04 24.14
N VAL A 67 8.09 9.33 24.28
CA VAL A 67 8.87 10.40 23.65
C VAL A 67 9.74 11.04 24.72
N GLU A 68 11.06 10.94 24.57
CA GLU A 68 12.01 11.65 25.43
C GLU A 68 12.47 12.95 24.74
N GLY A 69 12.49 14.06 25.49
CA GLY A 69 13.31 15.23 25.17
C GLY A 69 12.99 15.98 23.87
N ALA A 70 11.74 16.01 23.41
CA ALA A 70 11.37 16.88 22.29
C ALA A 70 11.40 18.36 22.73
N MET A 71 12.11 19.21 21.99
CA MET A 71 11.86 20.67 22.04
C MET A 71 10.46 20.90 21.48
N LEU A 72 9.48 21.02 22.39
CA LEU A 72 8.09 21.26 22.04
C LEU A 72 7.95 22.73 21.65
N GLU A 73 7.78 22.99 20.36
CA GLU A 73 7.38 24.31 19.88
C GLU A 73 5.87 24.45 20.05
N THR A 74 5.46 25.30 20.99
CA THR A 74 4.05 25.64 21.21
C THR A 74 3.58 26.58 20.10
N VAL A 75 2.84 26.04 19.13
CA VAL A 75 2.19 26.84 18.08
C VAL A 75 0.78 27.21 18.54
N THR A 76 0.43 28.51 18.47
CA THR A 76 -0.93 29.00 18.72
C THR A 76 -1.72 29.08 17.41
N PRO A 77 -3.03 28.78 17.43
CA PRO A 77 -3.88 28.95 16.25
C PRO A 77 -4.01 30.44 15.91
N ILE A 78 -4.00 30.76 14.61
CA ILE A 78 -4.27 32.10 14.11
C ILE A 78 -5.77 32.41 14.33
N PRO A 79 -6.15 33.55 14.95
CA PRO A 79 -7.55 33.91 15.14
C PRO A 79 -8.23 34.26 13.81
N TYR A 80 -9.56 34.07 13.72
CA TYR A 80 -10.36 34.39 12.53
C TYR A 80 -10.44 35.91 12.28
N ASP A 81 -10.31 36.31 11.01
CA ASP A 81 -10.15 37.70 10.55
C ASP A 81 -11.39 38.61 10.67
N VAL A 82 -12.54 38.12 11.14
CA VAL A 82 -13.80 38.90 11.15
C VAL A 82 -13.73 40.14 12.06
N VAL A 83 -12.74 40.24 12.95
CA VAL A 83 -12.59 41.38 13.89
C VAL A 83 -11.38 42.27 13.58
N ASN A 84 -10.45 41.85 12.72
CA ASN A 84 -9.26 42.65 12.41
C ASN A 84 -9.52 43.76 11.37
N ASP A 85 -10.52 43.58 10.50
CA ASP A 85 -10.91 44.61 9.52
C ASP A 85 -11.77 45.74 10.11
N LEU A 86 -12.26 45.59 11.36
CA LEU A 86 -13.12 46.57 12.03
C LEU A 86 -12.38 47.51 12.99
N LYS A 87 -11.04 47.42 13.08
CA LYS A 87 -10.19 48.34 13.87
C LYS A 87 -9.31 49.24 12.99
N GLY A 88 -9.84 49.67 11.85
CA GLY A 88 -9.34 50.81 11.08
C GLY A 88 -10.38 51.94 11.12
N GLY A 89 -10.52 52.61 12.27
CA GLY A 89 -11.54 53.63 12.44
C GLY A 89 -11.55 54.20 13.86
N TYR A 90 -10.52 54.97 14.19
CA TYR A 90 -10.49 56.31 14.81
C TYR A 90 -9.03 56.70 15.01
#